data_AF-A0A085BAF9-F1
#
_entry.id   AF-A0A085BAF9-F1
#
_cell.length_a   1.000
_cell.length_b   1.000
_cell.length_c   1.000
_cell.angle_alpha   90.00
_cell.angle_beta   90.00
_cell.angle_gamma   90.00
#
_symmetry.space_group_name_H-M   'P 1'
#
loop_
_entity.id
_entity.type
_entity.pdbx_description
1 polymer ?
#
loop_
_entity_poly.entity_id
_entity_poly.type
_entity_poly.pdbx_seq_one_letter_code
_entity_poly.pdbx_strand_id
1 'polypeptide(L)'
;MMTVPQKLKILKFINILLIVFLIPILLIYLMLIIPEYSACNDAMFEGEKGIDIWGSKIDCDAESRAFSEAFFQMFSMIVGGVSFVLILINIFYFRLKKRL
;
A
#
# COMPACT_ATOMS: atom_id res chain seq x y z
N MET A 1 9.61 34.41 4.93
CA MET A 1 8.28 33.88 5.31
C MET A 1 7.56 33.43 4.04
N MET A 2 7.16 32.16 3.93
CA MET A 2 6.61 31.62 2.67
C MET A 2 5.14 32.01 2.50
N THR A 3 4.76 32.46 1.30
CA THR A 3 3.39 32.92 1.01
C THR A 3 2.41 31.74 0.91
N VAL A 4 1.12 31.97 1.17
CA VAL A 4 0.06 30.94 1.05
C VAL A 4 0.02 30.26 -0.34
N PRO A 5 0.11 30.97 -1.48
CA PRO A 5 0.14 30.33 -2.80
C PRO A 5 1.37 29.44 -3.02
N GLN A 6 2.54 29.81 -2.47
CA GLN A 6 3.73 28.96 -2.53
C GLN A 6 3.56 27.66 -1.72
N LYS A 7 2.95 27.74 -0.53
CA LYS A 7 2.61 26.56 0.30
C LYS A 7 1.69 25.58 -0.44
N LEU A 8 0.67 26.10 -1.13
CA LEU A 8 -0.24 25.28 -1.94
C LEU A 8 0.47 24.57 -3.10
N LYS A 9 1.39 25.25 -3.80
CA LYS A 9 2.19 24.64 -4.87
C LYS A 9 3.06 23.49 -4.34
N ILE A 10 3.73 23.70 -3.21
CA ILE A 10 4.58 22.67 -2.59
C ILE A 10 3.76 21.47 -2.13
N LEU A 11 2.64 21.69 -1.43
CA LEU A 11 1.76 20.61 -1.00
C LEU A 11 1.22 19.82 -2.19
N LYS A 12 0.85 20.50 -3.29
CA LYS A 12 0.40 19.82 -4.51
C LYS A 12 1.51 18.97 -5.14
N PHE A 13 2.73 19.49 -5.18
CA PHE A 13 3.89 18.74 -5.70
C PHE A 13 4.19 17.49 -4.87
N ILE A 14 4.26 17.62 -3.54
CA ILE A 14 4.49 16.49 -2.63
C ILE A 14 3.37 15.45 -2.76
N ASN A 15 2.12 15.89 -2.86
CA ASN A 15 0.97 15.00 -3.03
C ASN A 15 1.08 14.17 -4.33
N ILE A 16 1.41 14.81 -5.46
CA ILE A 16 1.61 14.12 -6.74
C ILE A 16 2.78 13.12 -6.63
N LEU A 17 3.90 13.54 -6.04
CA LEU A 17 5.07 12.68 -5.87
C LEU A 17 4.73 11.41 -5.08
N LEU A 18 4.04 11.57 -3.94
CA LEU A 18 3.61 10.45 -3.11
C LEU A 18 2.64 9.52 -3.84
N ILE A 19 1.69 10.07 -4.62
CA ILE A 19 0.76 9.26 -5.42
C ILE A 19 1.50 8.45 -6.49
N VAL A 20 2.48 9.05 -7.17
CA VAL A 20 3.28 8.37 -8.21
C VAL A 20 4.03 7.17 -7.63
N PHE A 21 4.52 7.24 -6.40
CA PHE A 21 5.15 6.09 -5.74
C PHE A 21 4.15 5.11 -5.14
N LEU A 22 3.03 5.61 -4.59
CA LEU A 22 2.03 4.77 -3.94
C LEU A 22 1.32 3.86 -4.94
N ILE A 23 0.99 4.35 -6.15
CA ILE A 23 0.21 3.57 -7.13
C ILE A 23 0.91 2.25 -7.52
N PRO A 24 2.19 2.22 -7.93
CA PRO A 24 2.89 0.97 -8.25
C PRO A 24 2.97 0.01 -7.07
N ILE A 25 3.28 0.54 -5.88
CA ILE A 25 3.35 -0.27 -4.64
C ILE A 25 1.99 -0.89 -4.35
N LEU A 26 0.92 -0.10 -4.46
CA LEU A 26 -0.45 -0.55 -4.24
C LEU A 26 -0.86 -1.61 -5.27
N LEU A 27 -0.48 -1.46 -6.54
CA LEU A 27 -0.77 -2.46 -7.58
C LEU A 27 -0.10 -3.80 -7.26
N ILE A 28 1.19 -3.79 -6.90
CA ILE A 28 1.92 -5.00 -6.48
C ILE A 28 1.25 -5.61 -5.25
N TYR A 29 0.91 -4.79 -4.27
CA TYR A 29 0.28 -5.24 -3.03
C TYR A 29 -1.07 -5.91 -3.27
N LEU A 30 -1.94 -5.28 -4.07
CA LEU A 30 -3.29 -5.79 -4.35
C LEU A 30 -3.29 -6.99 -5.32
N MET A 31 -2.42 -7.00 -6.34
CA MET A 31 -2.45 -8.03 -7.38
C MET A 31 -1.61 -9.27 -7.05
N LEU A 32 -0.60 -9.15 -6.20
CA LEU A 32 0.35 -10.25 -5.91
C LEU A 32 0.33 -10.62 -4.44
N ILE A 33 0.63 -9.67 -3.56
CA ILE A 33 0.88 -9.95 -2.14
C ILE A 33 -0.41 -10.38 -1.41
N ILE A 34 -1.52 -9.67 -1.59
CA ILE A 34 -2.80 -10.05 -0.97
C ILE A 34 -3.28 -11.42 -1.48
N PRO A 35 -3.30 -11.69 -2.80
CA PRO A 35 -3.67 -13.00 -3.33
C PRO A 35 -2.84 -14.14 -2.77
N GLU A 36 -1.52 -13.98 -2.75
CA GLU A 36 -0.59 -14.99 -2.24
C GLU A 36 -0.79 -15.25 -0.74
N TYR A 37 -0.89 -14.18 0.06
CA TYR A 37 -1.18 -14.29 1.49
C TYR A 37 -2.51 -14.99 1.74
N SER A 38 -3.55 -14.61 0.99
CA SER A 38 -4.89 -15.17 1.16
C SER A 38 -4.96 -16.64 0.75
N ALA A 39 -4.22 -17.03 -0.30
CA ALA A 39 -4.12 -18.42 -0.75
C ALA A 39 -3.42 -19.32 0.28
N CYS A 40 -2.42 -18.79 0.98
CA CYS A 40 -1.59 -19.56 1.92
C CYS A 40 -2.00 -19.44 3.40
N ASN A 41 -2.93 -18.54 3.74
CA ASN A 41 -3.35 -18.34 5.13
C ASN A 41 -4.05 -19.56 5.73
N ASP A 42 -4.78 -20.33 4.91
CA ASP A 42 -5.56 -21.49 5.32
C ASP A 42 -4.80 -22.83 5.16
N ALA A 43 -3.59 -22.81 4.58
CA ALA A 43 -2.75 -24.00 4.46
C ALA A 43 -2.20 -24.41 5.84
N MET A 44 -2.54 -25.63 6.29
CA MET A 44 -2.15 -26.16 7.61
C MET A 44 -0.97 -27.12 7.55
N PHE A 45 -0.64 -27.67 6.38
CA PHE A 45 0.40 -28.70 6.21
C PHE A 45 1.46 -28.28 5.18
N GLU A 46 2.70 -28.71 5.37
CA GLU A 46 3.79 -28.48 4.41
C GLU A 46 3.48 -29.13 3.05
N GLY A 47 3.77 -28.43 1.95
CA GLY A 47 3.48 -28.89 0.59
C GLY A 47 2.05 -28.65 0.09
N GLU A 48 1.19 -28.01 0.88
CA GLU A 48 -0.14 -27.64 0.43
C GLU A 48 -0.09 -26.53 -0.63
N LYS A 49 -0.93 -26.66 -1.65
CA LYS A 49 -1.06 -25.66 -2.70
C LYS A 49 -2.32 -24.84 -2.47
N GLY A 50 -2.15 -23.53 -2.34
CA GLY A 50 -3.25 -22.58 -2.34
C GLY A 50 -3.70 -22.28 -3.76
N ILE A 51 -4.97 -21.89 -3.92
CA ILE A 51 -5.44 -21.25 -5.15
C ILE A 51 -5.65 -19.78 -4.83
N ASP A 52 -4.97 -18.91 -5.57
CA ASP A 52 -5.14 -17.47 -5.40
C ASP A 52 -6.46 -16.97 -6.00
N ILE A 53 -6.77 -15.69 -5.79
CA ILE A 53 -7.99 -15.08 -6.31
C ILE A 53 -8.06 -15.04 -7.85
N TRP A 54 -6.94 -15.28 -8.53
CA TRP A 54 -6.82 -15.33 -9.99
C TRP A 54 -6.97 -16.76 -10.53
N GLY A 55 -7.13 -17.75 -9.66
CA GLY A 55 -7.22 -19.17 -10.02
C GLY A 55 -5.87 -19.83 -10.26
N SER A 56 -4.77 -19.16 -9.92
CA SER A 56 -3.42 -19.69 -10.03
C SER A 56 -3.09 -20.57 -8.82
N LYS A 57 -2.34 -21.66 -9.04
CA LYS A 57 -1.86 -22.53 -7.96
C LYS A 57 -0.54 -21.99 -7.43
N ILE A 58 -0.49 -21.75 -6.13
CA ILE A 58 0.69 -21.26 -5.41
C ILE A 58 1.14 -22.33 -4.42
N ASP A 59 2.45 -22.54 -4.33
CA ASP A 59 3.06 -23.45 -3.36
C ASP A 59 3.18 -22.75 -1.99
N CYS A 60 2.41 -23.24 -1.00
CA CYS A 60 2.32 -22.66 0.34
C CYS A 60 3.11 -23.48 1.37
N ASP A 61 4.40 -23.69 1.10
CA ASP A 61 5.33 -24.28 2.05
C ASP A 61 5.50 -23.40 3.30
N ALA A 62 5.96 -23.99 4.41
CA ALA A 62 6.09 -23.28 5.69
C ALA A 62 6.95 -22.00 5.58
N GLU A 63 8.03 -22.05 4.78
CA GLU A 63 8.88 -20.88 4.51
C GLU A 63 8.18 -19.84 3.63
N SER A 64 7.48 -20.25 2.58
CA SER A 64 6.78 -19.32 1.68
C SER A 64 5.59 -18.64 2.37
N ARG A 65 4.91 -19.34 3.29
CA ARG A 65 3.86 -18.75 4.14
C ARG A 65 4.40 -17.66 5.06
N ALA A 66 5.46 -17.94 5.82
CA ALA A 66 6.05 -16.96 6.74
C ALA A 66 6.59 -15.74 5.98
N PHE A 67 7.14 -15.95 4.78
CA PHE A 67 7.56 -14.89 3.89
C PHE A 67 6.35 -14.07 3.40
N SER A 68 5.31 -14.72 2.89
CA SER A 68 4.10 -14.05 2.41
C SER A 68 3.42 -13.20 3.49
N GLU A 69 3.32 -13.71 4.72
CA GLU A 69 2.82 -12.94 5.87
C GLU A 69 3.69 -11.72 6.19
N ALA A 70 5.02 -11.88 6.21
CA ALA A 70 5.93 -10.76 6.46
C ALA A 70 5.81 -9.68 5.37
N PHE A 71 5.67 -10.06 4.10
CA PHE A 71 5.44 -9.14 2.99
C PHE A 71 4.09 -8.45 3.12
N PHE A 72 3.04 -9.18 3.45
CA PHE A 72 1.71 -8.61 3.68
C PHE A 72 1.73 -7.56 4.79
N GLN A 73 2.34 -7.86 5.94
CA GLN A 73 2.44 -6.92 7.06
C GLN A 73 3.29 -5.68 6.70
N MET A 74 4.44 -5.87 6.05
CA MET A 74 5.32 -4.78 5.65
C MET A 74 4.62 -3.84 4.64
N PHE A 75 4.02 -4.39 3.59
CA PHE A 75 3.34 -3.59 2.57
C PHE A 75 2.05 -2.96 3.12
N SER A 76 1.32 -3.63 4.03
CA SER A 76 0.20 -3.03 4.76
C SER A 76 0.62 -1.77 5.50
N MET A 77 1.75 -1.83 6.22
CA MET A 77 2.26 -0.70 6.98
C MET A 77 2.71 0.44 6.07
N ILE A 78 3.39 0.14 4.96
CA ILE A 78 3.84 1.14 3.98
C ILE A 78 2.63 1.81 3.31
N VAL A 79 1.72 1.02 2.74
CA VAL A 79 0.54 1.52 2.04
C VAL A 79 -0.35 2.31 2.99
N GLY A 80 -0.61 1.78 4.19
CA GLY A 80 -1.40 2.45 5.23
C GLY A 80 -0.76 3.75 5.70
N GLY A 81 0.54 3.74 6.00
CA GLY A 81 1.29 4.92 6.45
C GLY A 81 1.33 6.03 5.40
N VAL A 82 1.65 5.71 4.15
CA VAL A 82 1.68 6.68 3.04
C VAL A 82 0.27 7.23 2.78
N SER A 83 -0.76 6.38 2.82
CA SER A 83 -2.16 6.80 2.66
C SER A 83 -2.59 7.77 3.77
N PHE A 84 -2.19 7.51 5.02
CA PHE A 84 -2.48 8.40 6.14
C PHE A 84 -1.81 9.78 5.96
N VAL A 85 -0.55 9.81 5.54
CA VAL A 85 0.17 11.07 5.25
C VAL A 85 -0.51 11.84 4.12
N LEU A 86 -0.94 11.16 3.04
CA LEU A 86 -1.70 11.78 1.95
C LEU A 86 -3.01 12.40 2.43
N ILE A 87 -3.74 11.74 3.32
CA ILE A 87 -4.98 12.27 3.91
C ILE A 87 -4.67 13.56 4.69
N LEU A 88 -3.63 13.56 5.53
CA LEU A 88 -3.22 14.77 6.27
C LEU A 88 -2.85 15.92 5.33
N ILE A 89 -2.04 15.66 4.30
CA ILE A 89 -1.65 16.64 3.29
C ILE A 89 -2.88 17.24 2.61
N ASN A 90 -3.85 16.41 2.21
CA ASN A 90 -5.08 16.89 1.59
C ASN A 90 -5.93 17.73 2.57
N ILE A 91 -6.05 17.32 3.83
CA ILE A 91 -6.74 18.12 4.86
C ILE A 91 -6.08 19.50 5.01
N PHE A 92 -4.75 19.56 5.12
CA PHE A 92 -4.01 20.82 5.21
C PHE A 92 -4.18 21.66 3.95
N TYR A 93 -4.14 21.05 2.77
CA TYR A 93 -4.37 21.72 1.48
C TYR A 93 -5.77 22.37 1.44
N PHE A 94 -6.82 21.63 1.80
CA PHE A 94 -8.19 22.15 1.85
C PHE A 94 -8.34 23.29 2.86
N ARG A 95 -7.73 23.17 4.05
CA ARG A 95 -7.75 24.22 5.07
C ARG A 95 -7.03 25.49 4.62
N LEU A 96 -5.87 25.37 3.96
CA LEU A 96 -5.14 26.51 3.42
C LEU A 96 -5.88 27.18 2.27
N LYS A 97 -6.50 26.40 1.39
CA LYS A 97 -7.31 26.92 0.28
C LYS A 97 -8.53 27.70 0.77
N LYS A 98 -9.15 27.31 1.89
CA LYS A 98 -10.26 28.06 2.50
C LYS A 98 -9.86 29.40 3.14
N ARG A 99 -8.57 29.59 3.46
CA ARG A 99 -8.05 30.83 4.08
C ARG A 99 -7.55 31.85 3.05
N LEU A 100 -7.56 31.49 1.78
CA LEU A 100 -7.16 32.32 0.65
C LEU A 100 -8.41 32.86 -0.04
#